data_AF-A0A660MP35-F1
#
_entry.id   AF-A0A660MP35-F1
#
_cell.length_a   1.000
_cell.length_b   1.000
_cell.length_c   1.000
_cell.angle_alpha   90.00
_cell.angle_beta   90.00
_cell.angle_gamma   90.00
#
_symmetry.space_group_name_H-M   'P 1'
#
loop_
_entity.id
_entity.type
_entity.pdbx_description
1 polymer ?
#
loop_
_entity_poly.entity_id
_entity_poly.type
_entity_poly.pdbx_seq_one_letter_code
_entity_poly.pdbx_strand_id
1 'polypeptide(L)'
;VRALPWDTLMLVAGGLALGLAIEEHHLANYYVAKLQNVHVNFYLLVVLFALVTVGLSNFMSNTAATAILVPVALSSAALAGDANPLILPLVIGLSASCALFLPVSTPPNAIAYSTGLLKQSEFRLGGVSVGLIGPALIILWTLLTVNLL
;
A
#
# COMPACT_ATOMS: atom_id res chain seq x y z
N VAL A 1 -16.98 23.66 8.50
CA VAL A 1 -15.74 23.28 9.22
C VAL A 1 -15.87 21.98 10.03
N ARG A 2 -16.94 21.77 10.83
CA ARG A 2 -17.12 20.53 11.63
C ARG A 2 -17.36 19.23 10.83
N ALA A 3 -17.74 19.32 9.55
CA ALA A 3 -17.98 18.16 8.69
C ALA A 3 -16.72 17.64 7.96
N LEU A 4 -15.56 18.29 8.16
CA LEU A 4 -14.32 17.84 7.54
C LEU A 4 -13.74 16.64 8.29
N PRO A 5 -13.26 15.60 7.59
CA PRO A 5 -12.63 14.45 8.22
C PRO A 5 -11.19 14.78 8.64
N TRP A 6 -11.06 15.50 9.76
CA TRP A 6 -9.78 16.00 10.26
C TRP A 6 -8.73 14.91 10.46
N ASP A 7 -9.12 13.72 10.88
CA ASP A 7 -8.21 12.58 11.06
C ASP A 7 -7.51 12.19 9.76
N THR A 8 -8.25 12.14 8.64
CA THR A 8 -7.66 11.86 7.32
C THR A 8 -6.78 12.99 6.82
N LEU A 9 -7.15 14.25 7.08
CA LEU A 9 -6.33 15.40 6.69
C LEU A 9 -5.00 15.43 7.45
N MET A 10 -5.04 15.17 8.76
CA MET A 10 -3.84 15.10 9.61
C MET A 10 -2.94 13.93 9.22
N LEU A 11 -3.51 12.79 8.84
CA LEU A 11 -2.78 11.61 8.35
C LEU A 11 -2.08 11.88 7.01
N VAL A 12 -2.75 12.52 6.05
CA VAL A 12 -2.12 12.91 4.77
C VAL A 12 -1.01 13.92 5.00
N ALA A 13 -1.23 14.92 5.85
CA ALA A 13 -0.20 15.87 6.25
C ALA A 13 1.00 15.18 6.91
N GLY A 14 0.75 14.20 7.79
CA GLY A 14 1.78 13.37 8.41
C GLY A 14 2.57 12.52 7.41
N GLY A 15 1.90 11.91 6.42
CA GLY A 15 2.56 11.15 5.35
C GLY A 15 3.46 12.01 4.47
N LEU A 16 3.00 13.22 4.12
CA LEU A 16 3.81 14.21 3.40
C LEU A 16 5.02 14.66 4.25
N ALA A 17 4.80 14.97 5.52
CA ALA A 17 5.88 15.35 6.45
C ALA A 17 6.91 14.22 6.63
N LEU A 18 6.46 12.95 6.71
CA LEU A 18 7.34 11.79 6.78
C LEU A 18 8.18 11.65 5.50
N GLY A 19 7.57 11.84 4.32
CA GLY A 19 8.28 11.82 3.04
C GLY A 19 9.38 12.88 2.98
N LEU A 20 9.05 14.11 3.40
CA LEU A 20 10.03 15.21 3.48
C LEU A 20 11.16 14.90 4.47
N ALA A 21 10.86 14.34 5.63
CA ALA A 21 11.88 13.96 6.62
C ALA A 21 12.82 12.86 6.10
N ILE A 22 12.31 11.90 5.31
CA ILE A 22 13.14 10.87 4.68
C ILE A 22 14.11 11.48 3.66
N GLU A 23 13.64 12.46 2.89
CA GLU A 23 14.45 13.20 1.91
C GLU A 23 15.50 14.08 2.60
N GLU A 24 15.10 14.87 3.60
CA GLU A 24 15.95 15.80 4.35
C GLU A 24 17.08 15.08 5.09
N HIS A 25 16.79 13.93 5.70
CA HIS A 25 17.81 13.10 6.35
C HIS A 25 18.56 12.17 5.38
N HIS A 26 18.28 12.24 4.08
CA HIS A 26 18.86 11.39 3.04
C HIS A 26 18.83 9.89 3.40
N LEU A 27 17.78 9.46 4.09
CA LEU A 27 17.66 8.09 4.60
C LEU A 27 17.63 7.08 3.45
N ALA A 28 16.99 7.44 2.33
CA ALA A 28 17.02 6.65 1.10
C ALA A 28 18.46 6.34 0.67
N ASN A 29 19.31 7.37 0.56
CA ASN A 29 20.71 7.24 0.16
C ASN A 29 21.53 6.45 1.18
N TYR A 30 21.25 6.61 2.47
CA TYR A 30 21.92 5.85 3.53
C TYR A 30 21.66 4.34 3.41
N TYR A 31 20.40 3.94 3.21
CA TYR A 31 20.06 2.53 3.03
C TYR A 31 20.49 1.99 1.67
N VAL A 32 20.40 2.79 0.60
CA VAL A 32 21.00 2.46 -0.70
C VAL A 32 22.48 2.17 -0.57
N ALA A 33 23.23 3.01 0.15
CA ALA A 33 24.66 2.83 0.38
C ALA A 33 24.98 1.54 1.16
N LYS A 34 24.09 1.10 2.05
CA LYS A 34 24.24 -0.18 2.77
C LYS A 34 23.85 -1.40 1.93
N LEU A 35 22.96 -1.22 0.94
CA LEU A 35 22.42 -2.27 0.09
C LEU A 35 23.04 -2.29 -1.31
N GLN A 36 24.13 -1.55 -1.56
CA GLN A 36 24.79 -1.46 -2.87
C GLN A 36 25.18 -2.83 -3.47
N ASN A 37 25.42 -3.82 -2.62
CA ASN A 37 25.76 -5.19 -3.04
C ASN A 37 24.53 -6.10 -3.22
N VAL A 38 23.33 -5.61 -2.92
CA VAL A 38 22.06 -6.34 -3.03
C VAL A 38 21.28 -5.78 -4.20
N HIS A 39 21.41 -6.42 -5.36
CA HIS A 39 20.57 -6.13 -6.51
C HIS A 39 19.18 -6.74 -6.30
N VAL A 40 18.24 -5.95 -5.79
CA VAL A 40 16.84 -6.35 -5.68
C VAL A 40 16.14 -6.08 -7.01
N ASN A 41 15.53 -7.12 -7.59
CA ASN A 41 14.74 -6.97 -8.80
C ASN A 41 13.54 -6.03 -8.53
N PHE A 42 13.36 -4.98 -9.34
CA PHE A 42 12.24 -4.04 -9.23
C PHE A 42 10.89 -4.73 -9.15
N TYR A 43 10.66 -5.79 -9.95
CA TYR A 43 9.42 -6.55 -9.91
C TYR A 43 9.19 -7.25 -8.56
N LEU A 44 10.26 -7.72 -7.91
CA LEU A 44 10.17 -8.32 -6.58
C LEU A 44 9.82 -7.27 -5.52
N LEU A 45 10.36 -6.06 -5.67
CA LEU A 45 10.06 -4.92 -4.81
C LEU A 45 8.58 -4.51 -4.93
N VAL A 46 8.04 -4.46 -6.15
CA VAL A 46 6.61 -4.21 -6.42
C VAL A 46 5.72 -5.26 -5.75
N VAL A 47 6.03 -6.55 -5.90
CA VAL A 47 5.26 -7.65 -5.26
C VAL A 47 5.32 -7.54 -3.74
N LEU A 48 6.50 -7.26 -3.17
CA LEU A 48 6.68 -7.12 -1.73
C LEU A 48 5.85 -5.97 -1.18
N PHE A 49 5.93 -4.78 -1.78
CA PHE A 49 5.13 -3.63 -1.36
C PHE A 49 3.63 -3.90 -1.49
N ALA A 50 3.18 -4.56 -2.54
CA ALA A 50 1.77 -4.92 -2.71
C ALA A 50 1.27 -5.85 -1.57
N LEU A 51 2.02 -6.90 -1.25
CA LEU A 51 1.69 -7.84 -0.16
C LEU A 51 1.73 -7.18 1.22
N VAL A 52 2.77 -6.39 1.49
CA VAL A 52 2.88 -5.62 2.74
C VAL A 52 1.71 -4.64 2.87
N THR A 53 1.32 -3.99 1.77
CA THR A 53 0.19 -3.06 1.77
C THR A 53 -1.11 -3.79 2.11
N VAL A 54 -1.43 -4.91 1.45
CA VAL A 54 -2.63 -5.69 1.79
C VAL A 54 -2.59 -6.16 3.24
N GLY A 55 -1.44 -6.64 3.72
CA GLY A 55 -1.26 -7.08 5.09
C GLY A 55 -1.57 -5.96 6.10
N LEU A 56 -0.90 -4.82 5.97
CA LEU A 56 -1.08 -3.66 6.85
C LEU A 56 -2.48 -3.06 6.76
N SER A 57 -3.05 -3.01 5.56
CA SER A 57 -4.37 -2.46 5.30
C SER A 57 -5.51 -3.31 5.85
N ASN A 58 -5.25 -4.55 6.29
CA ASN A 58 -6.22 -5.31 7.06
C ASN A 58 -6.30 -4.88 8.53
N PHE A 59 -5.23 -4.30 9.09
CA PHE A 59 -5.14 -3.86 10.49
C PHE A 59 -5.35 -2.35 10.67
N MET A 60 -5.11 -1.58 9.61
CA MET A 60 -5.20 -0.12 9.60
C MET A 60 -6.05 0.34 8.41
N SER A 61 -6.53 1.58 8.39
CA SER A 61 -7.27 2.10 7.24
C SER A 61 -6.43 2.13 5.96
N ASN A 62 -7.06 1.86 4.82
CA ASN A 62 -6.40 1.84 3.51
C ASN A 62 -5.65 3.14 3.20
N THR A 63 -6.25 4.28 3.58
CA THR A 63 -5.64 5.60 3.42
C THR A 63 -4.39 5.75 4.27
N ALA A 64 -4.38 5.24 5.50
CA ALA A 64 -3.21 5.31 6.39
C ALA A 64 -2.08 4.41 5.93
N ALA A 65 -2.39 3.18 5.52
CA ALA A 65 -1.40 2.29 4.92
C ALA A 65 -0.75 2.93 3.69
N THR A 66 -1.54 3.53 2.81
CA THR A 66 -1.05 4.21 1.60
C THR A 66 -0.18 5.44 1.93
N ALA A 67 -0.64 6.30 2.84
CA ALA A 67 0.07 7.53 3.24
C ALA A 67 1.46 7.24 3.85
N ILE A 68 1.62 6.10 4.53
CA ILE A 68 2.89 5.68 5.12
C ILE A 68 3.78 4.99 4.08
N LEU A 69 3.22 4.09 3.25
CA LEU A 69 4.01 3.25 2.37
C LEU A 69 4.47 3.95 1.10
N VAL A 70 3.71 4.91 0.56
CA VAL A 70 4.06 5.59 -0.70
C VAL A 70 5.40 6.35 -0.60
N PRO A 71 5.66 7.18 0.42
CA PRO A 71 6.95 7.88 0.53
C PRO A 71 8.13 6.92 0.70
N VAL A 72 7.93 5.82 1.43
CA VAL A 72 8.94 4.78 1.64
C VAL A 72 9.24 4.04 0.33
N ALA A 73 8.20 3.72 -0.44
CA ALA A 73 8.33 3.04 -1.72
C ALA A 73 9.05 3.91 -2.77
N LEU A 74 8.69 5.19 -2.86
CA LEU A 74 9.39 6.16 -3.72
C LEU A 74 10.87 6.28 -3.35
N SER A 75 11.18 6.37 -2.07
CA SER A 75 12.55 6.38 -1.56
C SER A 75 13.33 5.10 -1.93
N SER A 76 12.64 3.96 -1.92
CA SER A 76 13.23 2.67 -2.29
C SER A 76 13.37 2.43 -3.79
N ALA A 77 12.61 3.15 -4.65
CA ALA A 77 12.76 3.03 -6.10
C ALA A 77 14.18 3.39 -6.56
N ALA A 78 14.86 4.30 -5.85
CA ALA A 78 16.25 4.64 -6.09
C ALA A 78 17.22 3.44 -5.97
N LEU A 79 16.84 2.37 -5.26
CA LEU A 79 17.62 1.13 -5.15
C LEU A 79 17.52 0.24 -6.41
N ALA A 80 16.44 0.35 -7.17
CA ALA A 80 16.01 -0.64 -8.13
C ALA A 80 16.21 -0.23 -9.61
N GLY A 81 16.75 0.97 -9.86
CA GLY A 81 17.10 1.48 -11.20
C GLY A 81 16.05 2.39 -11.85
N ASP A 82 16.20 2.61 -13.16
CA ASP A 82 15.41 3.53 -14.03
C ASP A 82 13.95 3.07 -14.29
N ALA A 83 13.25 2.60 -13.26
CA ALA A 83 11.84 2.26 -13.36
C ALA A 83 10.96 3.50 -13.17
N ASN A 84 9.83 3.56 -13.88
CA ASN A 84 8.90 4.68 -13.78
C ASN A 84 8.40 4.84 -12.33
N PRO A 85 8.60 6.01 -11.68
CA PRO A 85 8.27 6.23 -10.27
C PRO A 85 6.77 6.15 -9.98
N LEU A 86 5.92 6.14 -11.00
CA LEU A 86 4.46 6.02 -10.86
C LEU A 86 3.99 4.60 -10.50
N ILE A 87 4.78 3.57 -10.80
CA ILE A 87 4.35 2.17 -10.65
C ILE A 87 4.08 1.83 -9.17
N LEU A 88 5.01 2.16 -8.27
CA LEU A 88 4.90 1.80 -6.85
C LEU A 88 3.73 2.50 -6.15
N PRO A 89 3.54 3.84 -6.27
CA PRO A 89 2.38 4.51 -5.68
C PRO A 89 1.04 3.96 -6.16
N LEU A 90 0.92 3.67 -7.46
CA LEU A 90 -0.31 3.10 -8.04
C LEU A 90 -0.59 1.71 -7.48
N VAL A 91 0.42 0.83 -7.46
CA VAL A 91 0.27 -0.52 -6.92
C VAL A 91 -0.11 -0.47 -5.44
N ILE A 92 0.53 0.37 -4.63
CA ILE A 92 0.23 0.51 -3.20
C ILE A 92 -1.19 1.01 -3.00
N GLY A 93 -1.57 2.14 -3.63
CA GLY A 93 -2.90 2.72 -3.43
C GLY A 93 -4.04 1.80 -3.85
N LEU A 94 -3.89 1.10 -4.97
CA LEU A 94 -4.88 0.13 -5.43
C LEU A 94 -4.89 -1.13 -4.56
N SER A 95 -3.72 -1.66 -4.19
CA SER A 95 -3.62 -2.89 -3.37
C SER A 95 -4.16 -2.69 -1.96
N ALA A 96 -4.02 -1.49 -1.38
CA ALA A 96 -4.63 -1.15 -0.09
C ALA A 96 -6.15 -1.37 -0.10
N SER A 97 -6.81 -1.17 -1.25
CA SER A 97 -8.26 -1.39 -1.39
C SER A 97 -8.67 -2.86 -1.41
N CYS A 98 -7.72 -3.80 -1.51
CA CYS A 98 -8.00 -5.25 -1.52
C CYS A 98 -8.01 -5.89 -0.11
N ALA A 99 -7.94 -5.10 0.96
CA ALA A 99 -7.96 -5.60 2.34
C ALA A 99 -9.37 -5.97 2.81
N LEU A 100 -9.76 -7.24 2.59
CA LEU A 100 -11.08 -7.78 2.92
C LEU A 100 -11.05 -8.95 3.93
N PHE A 101 -9.95 -9.17 4.63
CA PHE A 101 -9.77 -10.34 5.51
C PHE A 101 -10.53 -10.25 6.83
N LEU A 102 -10.67 -9.04 7.40
CA LEU A 102 -11.36 -8.84 8.67
C LEU A 102 -12.62 -7.95 8.50
N PRO A 103 -13.66 -8.16 9.33
CA PRO A 103 -14.81 -7.27 9.40
C PRO A 103 -14.43 -5.82 9.73
N VAL A 104 -13.40 -5.64 10.55
CA VAL A 104 -12.94 -4.31 11.01
C VAL A 104 -12.13 -3.54 9.96
N SER A 105 -11.65 -4.21 8.91
CA SER A 105 -10.73 -3.60 7.93
C SER A 105 -11.38 -2.46 7.15
N THR A 106 -12.66 -2.57 6.79
CA THR A 106 -13.36 -1.54 6.01
C THR A 106 -14.83 -1.39 6.44
N PRO A 107 -15.43 -0.19 6.33
CA PRO A 107 -16.83 0.03 6.67
C PRO A 107 -17.84 -0.90 5.96
N PRO A 108 -17.69 -1.23 4.66
CA PRO A 108 -18.58 -2.19 4.00
C PRO A 108 -18.57 -3.58 4.65
N ASN A 109 -17.39 -4.08 5.05
CA ASN A 109 -17.27 -5.36 5.75
C ASN A 109 -17.93 -5.31 7.14
N ALA A 110 -17.77 -4.20 7.86
CA ALA A 110 -18.39 -4.00 9.16
C ALA A 110 -19.93 -3.95 9.06
N ILE A 111 -20.46 -3.27 8.04
CA ILE A 111 -21.91 -3.22 7.77
C ILE A 111 -22.44 -4.62 7.46
N ALA A 112 -21.76 -5.38 6.58
CA ALA A 112 -22.15 -6.75 6.27
C ALA A 112 -22.13 -7.66 7.51
N TYR A 113 -21.11 -7.54 8.36
CA TYR A 113 -21.02 -8.30 9.62
C TYR A 113 -22.11 -7.90 10.63
N SER A 114 -22.50 -6.62 10.67
CA SER A 114 -23.53 -6.11 11.59
C SER A 114 -24.94 -6.68 11.35
N THR A 115 -25.17 -7.32 10.20
CA THR A 115 -26.44 -8.01 9.90
C THR A 115 -26.68 -9.24 10.78
N GLY A 116 -25.64 -9.77 11.45
CA GLY A 116 -25.73 -10.99 12.24
C GLY A 116 -25.84 -12.28 11.42
N LEU A 117 -25.89 -12.19 10.09
CA LEU A 117 -26.00 -13.32 9.17
C LEU A 117 -24.64 -13.95 8.84
N LEU A 118 -23.54 -13.23 9.07
CA LEU A 118 -22.19 -13.63 8.71
C LEU A 118 -21.30 -13.81 9.94
N LYS A 119 -20.56 -14.91 9.98
CA LYS A 119 -19.53 -15.18 10.98
C LYS A 119 -18.18 -14.67 10.50
N GLN A 120 -17.31 -14.27 11.43
CA GLN A 120 -15.96 -13.80 11.11
C GLN A 120 -15.13 -14.83 10.30
N SER A 121 -15.38 -16.13 10.48
CA SER A 121 -14.71 -17.18 9.71
C SER A 121 -15.04 -17.16 8.22
N GLU A 122 -16.19 -16.64 7.82
CA GLU A 122 -16.65 -16.61 6.42
C GLU A 122 -15.92 -15.52 5.61
N PHE A 123 -15.48 -14.46 6.28
CA PHE A 123 -14.66 -13.41 5.67
C PHE A 123 -13.25 -13.90 5.29
N ARG A 124 -12.70 -14.90 5.99
CA ARG A 124 -11.32 -15.34 5.75
C ARG A 124 -11.10 -15.88 4.34
N LEU A 125 -12.04 -16.68 3.81
CA LEU A 125 -11.88 -17.30 2.50
C LEU A 125 -11.92 -16.25 1.39
N GLY A 126 -12.90 -15.34 1.44
CA GLY A 126 -13.03 -14.23 0.49
C GLY A 126 -11.89 -13.20 0.62
N GLY A 127 -11.46 -12.93 1.85
CA GLY A 127 -10.38 -11.98 2.11
C GLY A 127 -9.02 -12.49 1.66
N VAL A 128 -8.72 -13.78 1.84
CA VAL A 128 -7.46 -14.36 1.33
C VAL A 128 -7.48 -14.43 -0.19
N SER A 129 -8.60 -14.82 -0.81
CA SER A 129 -8.66 -14.90 -2.27
C SER A 129 -8.52 -13.52 -2.91
N VAL A 130 -9.25 -12.51 -2.43
CA VAL A 130 -9.11 -11.13 -2.93
C VAL A 130 -7.75 -10.53 -2.56
N GLY A 131 -7.22 -10.82 -1.37
CA GLY A 131 -5.92 -10.34 -0.92
C GLY A 131 -4.72 -10.91 -1.68
N LEU A 132 -4.87 -12.06 -2.37
CA LEU A 132 -3.84 -12.64 -3.25
C LEU A 132 -4.07 -12.30 -4.72
N ILE A 133 -5.30 -12.48 -5.20
CA ILE A 133 -5.64 -12.29 -6.62
C ILE A 133 -5.68 -10.80 -6.98
N GLY A 134 -6.20 -9.95 -6.08
CA GLY A 134 -6.32 -8.51 -6.27
C GLY A 134 -4.97 -7.85 -6.57
N PRO A 135 -3.97 -7.96 -5.68
CA PRO A 135 -2.64 -7.43 -5.93
C PRO A 135 -1.99 -7.97 -7.19
N ALA A 136 -2.14 -9.26 -7.49
CA ALA A 136 -1.58 -9.85 -8.70
C ALA A 136 -2.17 -9.21 -9.98
N LEU A 137 -3.49 -9.01 -10.02
CA LEU A 137 -4.17 -8.34 -11.13
C LEU A 137 -3.79 -6.85 -11.22
N ILE A 138 -3.68 -6.16 -10.08
CA ILE A 138 -3.28 -4.76 -10.02
C ILE A 138 -1.87 -4.58 -10.55
N ILE A 139 -0.91 -5.39 -10.11
CA ILE A 139 0.47 -5.34 -10.59
C ILE A 139 0.51 -5.54 -12.11
N LEU A 140 -0.19 -6.55 -12.61
CA LEU A 140 -0.24 -6.82 -14.06
C LEU A 140 -0.85 -5.65 -14.83
N TRP A 141 -1.96 -5.09 -14.34
CA TRP A 141 -2.61 -3.93 -14.96
C TRP A 141 -1.73 -2.68 -14.93
N THR A 142 -1.09 -2.38 -13.81
CA THR A 142 -0.20 -1.21 -13.68
C THR A 142 1.02 -1.34 -14.57
N LEU A 143 1.63 -2.53 -14.65
CA LEU A 143 2.77 -2.75 -15.54
C LEU A 143 2.40 -2.64 -17.02
N LEU A 144 1.22 -3.10 -17.43
CA LEU A 144 0.76 -2.95 -18.80
C LEU A 144 0.46 -1.49 -19.16
N THR A 145 -0.26 -0.77 -18.29
CA THR A 145 -0.69 0.60 -18.54
C THR A 145 0.45 1.60 -18.51
N VAL A 146 1.39 1.47 -17.57
CA VAL A 146 2.51 2.40 -17.47
C VAL A 146 3.53 2.19 -18.59
N ASN A 147 3.67 0.98 -19.15
CA ASN A 147 4.49 0.76 -20.34
C ASN A 147 3.86 1.31 -21.64
N LEU A 148 2.56 1.64 -21.62
CA LEU A 148 1.83 2.22 -22.75
C LEU A 148 1.85 3.76 -22.74
N LEU A 149 2.26 4.38 -21.62
CA LEU A 149 2.36 5.83 -21.41
C LEU A 149 3.80 6.32 -21.67
#